data_AF-A0AAN7DSI4-F1
#
_entry.id   AF-A0AAN7DSI4-F1
#
_cell.length_a   1.000
_cell.length_b   1.000
_cell.length_c   1.000
_cell.angle_alpha   90.00
_cell.angle_beta   90.00
_cell.angle_gamma   90.00
#
_symmetry.space_group_name_H-M   'P 1'
#
loop_
_entity.id
_entity.type
_entity.pdbx_description
1 polymer ?
#
loop_
_entity_poly.entity_id
_entity_poly.type
_entity_poly.pdbx_seq_one_letter_code
_entity_poly.pdbx_strand_id
1 'polypeptide(L)' 'MIAILSRFLFIPAFYFCAKYGDKGWMILLTSLLGVSNGYLTVCVLTVAPKGYKGPEQNALGNLLVLCLYVVYLQE' A
#
# COMPACT_ATOMS: atom_id res chain seq x y z
N MET A 1 -7.71 -5.58 4.53
CA MET A 1 -6.83 -6.00 5.66
C MET A 1 -5.89 -7.14 5.26
N ILE A 2 -6.37 -8.26 4.71
CA ILE A 2 -5.53 -9.40 4.25
C ILE A 2 -4.45 -8.96 3.26
N ALA A 3 -4.79 -8.12 2.28
CA ALA A 3 -3.85 -7.65 1.27
C ALA A 3 -2.74 -6.70 1.79
N ILE A 4 -2.90 -6.16 3.00
CA ILE A 4 -1.85 -5.36 3.67
C ILE A 4 -0.88 -6.32 4.37
N LEU A 5 -1.40 -7.34 5.06
CA LEU A 5 -0.59 -8.37 5.70
C LEU A 5 0.20 -9.20 4.67
N SER A 6 -0.37 -9.45 3.49
CA SER A 6 0.34 -10.13 2.40
C SER A 6 1.57 -9.37 1.92
N ARG A 7 1.72 -8.07 2.23
CA ARG A 7 2.91 -7.31 1.82
C ARG A 7 4.17 -7.73 2.57
N PHE A 8 4.05 -8.25 3.79
CA PHE A 8 5.19 -8.81 4.51
C PHE A 8 5.80 -10.02 3.80
N LEU A 9 5.00 -10.76 3.02
CA LEU A 9 5.48 -11.87 2.20
C LEU A 9 6.24 -11.43 0.95
N PHE A 10 6.13 -10.17 0.52
CA PHE A 10 6.93 -9.67 -0.58
C PHE A 10 8.42 -9.60 -0.20
N ILE A 11 8.78 -9.34 1.06
CA ILE A 11 10.17 -9.27 1.52
C ILE A 11 10.93 -10.59 1.24
N PRO A 12 10.47 -11.77 1.72
CA PRO A 12 11.12 -13.03 1.39
C PRO A 12 10.95 -13.42 -0.08
N ALA A 13 9.84 -13.04 -0.74
CA ALA A 13 9.63 -13.35 -2.15
C ALA A 13 10.60 -12.61 -3.09
N PHE A 14 10.91 -11.33 -2.81
CA PHE A 14 11.92 -10.57 -3.53
C PHE A 14 13.32 -11.15 -3.30
N TYR A 15 13.63 -11.54 -2.07
CA TYR A 15 14.91 -12.17 -1.75
C TYR A 15 15.09 -13.51 -2.48
N PHE A 16 14.04 -14.32 -2.54
CA PHE A 16 14.04 -15.58 -3.26
C PHE A 16 14.16 -15.38 -4.78
N CYS A 17 13.38 -14.45 -5.36
CA CYS A 17 13.46 -14.15 -6.79
C CYS A 17 14.79 -13.50 -7.19
N ALA A 18 15.42 -12.71 -6.32
CA ALA A 18 16.75 -12.16 -6.61
C ALA A 18 17.84 -13.24 -6.66
N LYS A 19 17.67 -14.35 -5.94
CA LYS A 19 18.66 -15.43 -5.83
C LYS A 19 18.40 -16.60 -6.79
N TYR A 20 17.14 -16.87 -7.12
CA TYR A 20 16.73 -18.05 -7.90
C TYR A 20 15.83 -17.73 -9.10
N GLY A 21 15.37 -16.48 -9.24
CA GLY A 21 14.41 -16.08 -10.27
C GLY A 21 15.06 -15.28 -11.39
N ASP A 22 14.54 -15.46 -12.60
CA ASP A 22 14.86 -14.60 -13.74
C ASP A 22 14.28 -13.18 -13.60
N LYS A 23 14.80 -12.26 -14.41
CA LYS A 23 14.37 -10.84 -14.46
C LYS A 23 12.85 -10.67 -14.61
N GLY A 24 12.17 -11.61 -15.29
CA GLY A 24 10.72 -11.62 -15.44
C GLY A 24 9.95 -11.77 -14.12
N TRP A 25 10.46 -12.57 -13.19
CA TRP A 25 9.86 -12.73 -11.86
C TRP A 25 10.02 -11.46 -11.01
N MET A 26 11.16 -10.77 -11.13
CA MET A 26 11.37 -9.48 -10.47
C MET A 26 10.42 -8.41 -11.00
N ILE A 27 10.18 -8.37 -12.32
CA ILE A 27 9.21 -7.45 -12.94
C ILE A 27 7.80 -7.75 -12.45
N LEU A 28 7.41 -9.02 -12.37
CA LEU A 28 6.09 -9.43 -11.88
C LEU A 28 5.89 -9.02 -10.42
N LEU A 29 6.85 -9.33 -9.53
CA LEU A 29 6.78 -8.95 -8.12
C LEU A 29 6.76 -7.42 -7.93
N THR A 30 7.56 -6.68 -8.71
CA THR A 30 7.58 -5.20 -8.65
C THR A 30 6.26 -4.60 -9.12
N SER A 31 5.66 -5.17 -10.17
CA SER A 31 4.35 -4.73 -10.67
C SER A 31 3.25 -5.00 -9.65
N LEU A 32 3.25 -6.18 -9.03
CA LEU A 32 2.30 -6.53 -7.97
C LEU A 32 2.49 -5.67 -6.72
N LEU A 33 3.74 -5.39 -6.34
CA LEU A 33 4.06 -4.47 -5.24
C LEU A 33 3.50 -3.08 -5.54
N GLY A 34 3.75 -2.54 -6.75
CA GLY A 34 3.26 -1.24 -7.20
C GLY A 34 1.74 -1.13 -7.21
N VAL A 35 1.04 -2.11 -7.79
CA VAL A 35 -0.44 -2.16 -7.78
C VAL A 35 -0.97 -2.25 -6.36
N SER A 36 -0.39 -3.12 -5.53
CA SER A 36 -0.81 -3.23 -4.14
C SER A 36 -0.62 -1.90 -3.40
N ASN A 37 0.50 -1.20 -3.59
CA ASN A 37 0.79 0.09 -2.95
C ASN A 37 -0.12 1.23 -3.43
N GLY A 38 -0.42 1.32 -4.72
CA GLY A 38 -1.30 2.36 -5.26
C GLY A 38 -2.78 2.08 -5.01
N TYR A 39 -3.25 0.90 -5.40
CA TYR A 39 -4.68 0.57 -5.42
C TYR A 39 -5.28 0.43 -4.01
N LEU A 40 -4.65 -0.33 -3.11
CA LEU A 40 -5.18 -0.52 -1.75
C LEU A 40 -5.19 0.79 -0.96
N THR A 41 -4.21 1.66 -1.18
CA THR A 41 -4.14 2.97 -0.53
C THR A 41 -5.31 3.84 -0.94
N VAL A 42 -5.58 3.96 -2.25
CA VAL A 42 -6.75 4.71 -2.75
C VAL A 42 -8.06 4.11 -2.24
N CYS A 43 -8.17 2.78 -2.19
CA CYS A 43 -9.35 2.12 -1.62
C CYS A 43 -9.57 2.50 -0.14
N VAL A 44 -8.51 2.53 0.67
CA VAL A 44 -8.61 2.93 2.09
C VAL A 44 -8.98 4.41 2.21
N LEU A 45 -8.35 5.30 1.44
CA LEU A 45 -8.68 6.73 1.43
C LEU A 45 -10.14 7.00 1.03
N THR A 46 -10.70 6.18 0.15
CA THR A 46 -12.07 6.35 -0.36
C THR A 46 -13.11 5.70 0.56
N VAL A 47 -12.79 4.59 1.22
CA VAL A 47 -13.74 3.83 2.05
C VAL A 47 -13.74 4.31 3.50
N ALA A 48 -12.59 4.69 4.06
CA ALA A 48 -12.48 5.14 5.45
C ALA A 48 -13.35 6.36 5.84
N PRO A 49 -13.55 7.38 4.99
CA PRO A 49 -14.42 8.50 5.34
C PRO A 49 -15.92 8.18 5.16
N LYS A 50 -16.31 7.06 4.52
CA LYS A 50 -17.74 6.76 4.30
C LYS A 50 -18.41 6.42 5.65
N GLY A 51 -19.48 7.15 5.99
CA GLY A 51 -20.27 6.91 7.21
C GLY A 51 -20.10 7.93 8.33
N TYR A 52 -19.14 8.86 8.22
CA TYR A 52 -18.95 9.95 9.18
C TYR A 52 -19.68 11.24 8.77
N LYS A 53 -19.90 12.17 9.70
CA LYS A 53 -20.54 13.47 9.40
C LYS A 53 -19.54 14.39 8.68
N GLY A 54 -20.03 15.35 7.88
CA GLY A 54 -19.19 16.20 7.01
C GLY A 54 -17.92 16.80 7.65
N PRO A 55 -17.97 17.37 8.88
CA PRO A 55 -16.78 17.89 9.55
C PRO A 55 -15.76 16.79 9.93
N GLU A 56 -16.25 15.62 10.36
CA GLU A 56 -15.43 14.47 10.77
C GLU A 56 -14.79 13.80 9.56
N GLN A 57 -15.50 13.71 8.43
CA GLN A 57 -14.96 13.22 7.16
C GLN A 57 -13.78 14.06 6.68
N ASN A 58 -13.86 15.39 6.83
CA ASN A 58 -12.79 16.31 6.44
C ASN A 58 -11.55 16.14 7.34
N ALA A 59 -11.75 16.02 8.65
CA ALA A 59 -10.65 15.77 9.58
C ALA A 59 -9.98 14.41 9.33
N LEU A 60 -10.76 13.35 9.12
CA LEU A 60 -10.27 12.01 8.77
C LEU A 60 -9.54 12.01 7.43
N GLY A 61 -10.04 12.71 6.43
CA GLY A 61 -9.38 12.86 5.13
C GLY A 61 -8.00 13.51 5.26
N ASN A 62 -7.89 14.62 6.00
CA ASN A 62 -6.61 15.28 6.25
C ASN A 62 -5.64 14.39 7.04
N LEU A 63 -6.13 13.65 8.04
CA LEU A 63 -5.32 12.72 8.83
C LEU A 63 -4.80 11.56 7.98
N LEU A 64 -5.64 11.01 7.09
CA LEU A 64 -5.26 9.94 6.17
C LEU A 64 -4.20 10.40 5.16
N VAL A 65 -4.30 11.64 4.67
CA VAL A 65 -3.27 12.26 3.81
C VAL A 65 -1.98 12.52 4.58
N LEU A 66 -2.06 12.96 5.84
CA LEU A 66 -0.90 13.10 6.72
C LEU A 66 -0.19 11.77 6.94
N CYS A 67 -0.96 10.70 7.22
CA CYS A 67 -0.42 9.36 7.43
C CYS A 67 0.27 8.82 6.18
N LEU A 68 -0.28 9.12 4.99
CA LEU A 68 0.36 8.83 3.72
C LEU A 68 1.70 9.58 3.58
N TYR A 69 1.71 10.89 3.86
CA TYR A 69 2.90 11.74 3.72
C TYR A 69 4.02 11.36 4.70
N VAL A 70 3.68 10.98 5.93
CA VAL A 70 4.62 10.45 6.93
C VAL A 70 5.33 9.19 6.43
N VAL A 71 4.60 8.30 5.76
CA VAL A 71 5.20 7.08 5.19
C VAL A 71 6.16 7.41 4.04
N TYR A 72 5.87 8.42 3.22
CA TYR A 72 6.76 8.88 2.15
C TYR A 72 7.98 9.69 2.64
N LEU A 73 7.92 10.29 3.83
CA LEU A 73 9.04 11.03 4.43
C LEU A 73 9.99 10.16 5.27
N GLN A 74 9.64 8.89 5.51
CA GLN A 74 10.48 7.95 6.24
C GLN A 74 11.46 7.16 5.33
N GLU A 75 11.43 7.39 4.03
CA GLU A 75 12.38 6.88 3.03
C GLU A 75 13.28 8.01 2.52
#